data_AF-D2XTK3-F1
#
_entry.id   AF-D2XTK3-F1
#
_cell.length_a   1.000
_cell.length_b   1.000
_cell.length_c   1.000
_cell.angle_alpha   90.00
_cell.angle_beta   90.00
_cell.angle_gamma   90.00
#
_symmetry.space_group_name_H-M   'P 1'
#
loop_
_entity.id
_entity.type
_entity.pdbx_description
1 polymer ?
#
loop_
_entity_poly.entity_id
_entity_poly.type
_entity_poly.pdbx_seq_one_letter_code
_entity_poly.pdbx_strand_id
1 'polypeptide(L)'
;VLVGCSPEIMCRVKDREVTVRPLAGTRPRGATEKEDKALEQELLADPKERAEHVMLVDLGRNDIGRIAEFGTVDLTEIMVIERYSHVMHISSEVRGKLREGLDAFDALKSCLPAGTVSGAP
;
A
#
# COMPACT_ATOMS: atom_id res chain seq x y z
N VAL A 1 15.55 -9.04 20.97
CA VAL A 1 14.23 -8.39 21.02
C VAL A 1 14.09 -7.54 19.77
N LEU A 2 12.96 -7.63 19.06
CA LEU A 2 12.63 -6.78 17.90
C LEU A 2 11.61 -5.74 18.36
N VAL A 3 11.87 -4.45 18.11
CA VAL A 3 10.97 -3.33 18.47
C VAL A 3 10.81 -2.43 17.24
N GLY A 4 9.57 -2.13 16.84
CA GLY A 4 9.28 -1.30 15.68
C GLY A 4 7.83 -0.84 15.63
N CYS A 5 7.56 0.18 14.82
CA CYS A 5 6.23 0.72 14.55
C CYS A 5 6.05 0.75 13.03
N SER A 6 5.59 -0.36 12.44
CA SER A 6 5.42 -0.46 10.98
C SER A 6 4.30 0.49 10.53
N PRO A 7 4.57 1.42 9.59
CA PRO A 7 3.51 2.23 8.99
C PRO A 7 2.75 1.45 7.91
N GLU A 8 3.37 0.43 7.30
CA GLU A 8 2.82 -0.23 6.12
C GLU A 8 2.29 -1.65 6.43
N ILE A 9 1.18 -2.03 5.79
CA ILE A 9 0.71 -3.42 5.73
C ILE A 9 1.32 -4.08 4.50
N MET A 10 2.41 -4.80 4.71
CA MET A 10 3.07 -5.57 3.65
C MET A 10 2.18 -6.68 3.09
N CYS A 11 1.55 -7.48 3.96
CA CYS A 11 0.61 -8.52 3.57
C CYS A 11 -0.30 -8.86 4.76
N ARG A 12 -1.60 -8.98 4.49
CA ARG A 12 -2.59 -9.52 5.42
C ARG A 12 -3.41 -10.58 4.70
N VAL A 13 -3.66 -11.71 5.35
CA VAL A 13 -4.62 -12.71 4.87
C VAL A 13 -5.71 -12.89 5.92
N LYS A 14 -6.97 -12.67 5.52
CA LYS A 14 -8.15 -12.87 6.36
C LYS A 14 -9.29 -13.42 5.51
N ASP A 15 -9.94 -14.49 5.95
CA ASP A 15 -11.08 -15.09 5.24
C ASP A 15 -10.77 -15.38 3.76
N ARG A 16 -9.54 -15.82 3.48
CA ARG A 16 -8.95 -16.04 2.13
C ARG A 16 -8.77 -14.77 1.27
N GLU A 17 -9.05 -13.58 1.79
CA GLU A 17 -8.70 -12.32 1.14
C GLU A 17 -7.27 -11.93 1.50
N VAL A 18 -6.42 -11.74 0.48
CA VAL A 18 -5.10 -11.10 0.61
C VAL A 18 -5.27 -9.61 0.45
N THR A 19 -4.61 -8.84 1.30
CA THR A 19 -4.53 -7.39 1.21
C THR A 19 -3.09 -6.93 1.29
N VAL A 20 -2.69 -6.03 0.38
CA VAL A 20 -1.48 -5.22 0.52
C VAL A 20 -1.88 -3.75 0.46
N ARG A 21 -1.21 -2.91 1.26
CA ARG A 21 -1.50 -1.47 1.34
C ARG A 21 -0.19 -0.68 1.21
N PRO A 22 0.33 -0.47 -0.01
CA PRO A 22 1.54 0.31 -0.23
C PRO A 22 1.36 1.76 0.23
N LEU A 23 2.42 2.32 0.80
CA LEU A 23 2.51 3.74 1.14
C LEU A 23 3.58 4.42 0.28
N ALA A 24 3.26 5.60 -0.25
CA ALA A 24 4.22 6.41 -0.99
C ALA A 24 4.01 7.89 -0.73
N GLY A 25 5.07 8.67 -0.94
CA GLY A 25 5.07 10.10 -0.69
C GLY A 25 4.89 10.45 0.78
N THR A 26 5.50 11.56 1.19
CA THR A 26 5.46 11.99 2.59
C THR A 26 5.32 13.49 2.67
N ARG A 27 4.44 13.96 3.55
CA ARG A 27 4.43 15.33 4.06
C ARG A 27 4.30 15.32 5.59
N PRO A 28 4.85 16.33 6.29
CA PRO A 28 4.59 16.49 7.72
C PRO A 28 3.11 16.80 7.97
N ARG A 29 2.64 16.61 9.20
CA ARG A 29 1.33 17.16 9.62
C ARG A 29 1.42 18.67 9.78
N GLY A 30 0.36 19.38 9.39
CA GLY A 30 0.27 20.83 9.59
C GLY A 30 0.03 21.20 11.06
N ALA A 31 0.51 22.38 11.48
CA ALA A 31 0.25 22.91 12.82
C ALA A 31 -1.21 23.37 12.99
N THR A 32 -1.92 23.56 11.88
CA THR A 32 -3.35 23.89 11.84
C THR A 32 -4.08 23.02 10.82
N GLU A 33 -5.39 22.84 10.95
CA GLU A 33 -6.18 22.09 9.96
C GLU A 33 -6.07 22.66 8.54
N LYS A 34 -5.93 23.98 8.42
CA LYS A 34 -5.77 24.65 7.12
C LYS A 34 -4.44 24.27 6.47
N GLU A 35 -3.36 24.29 7.25
CA GLU A 35 -2.03 23.90 6.79
C GLU A 35 -1.99 22.39 6.47
N ASP A 36 -2.60 21.56 7.31
CA ASP A 36 -2.65 20.10 7.10
C ASP A 36 -3.35 19.75 5.79
N LYS A 37 -4.47 20.42 5.48
CA LYS A 37 -5.17 20.28 4.21
C LYS A 37 -4.35 20.82 3.03
N ALA A 38 -3.59 21.90 3.21
CA ALA A 38 -2.73 22.42 2.15
C ALA A 38 -1.63 21.43 1.78
N LEU A 39 -0.96 20.83 2.79
CA LEU A 39 0.08 19.81 2.61
C LEU A 39 -0.48 18.53 1.97
N GLU A 40 -1.69 18.13 2.34
CA GLU A 40 -2.40 17.03 1.71
C GLU A 40 -2.64 17.28 0.21
N GLN A 41 -3.18 18.45 -0.15
CA GLN A 41 -3.45 18.79 -1.55
C GLN A 41 -2.15 18.92 -2.35
N GLU A 42 -1.08 19.45 -1.73
CA GLU A 42 0.25 19.51 -2.34
C GLU A 42 0.77 18.10 -2.65
N LEU A 43 0.70 17.17 -1.67
CA LEU A 43 1.14 15.79 -1.85
C LEU A 43 0.36 15.07 -2.95
N LEU A 44 -0.97 15.23 -2.97
CA LEU A 44 -1.83 14.64 -4.00
C LEU A 44 -1.65 15.29 -5.39
N ALA A 45 -1.12 16.50 -5.47
CA ALA A 45 -0.86 17.19 -6.73
C ALA A 45 0.54 16.90 -7.29
N ASP A 46 1.47 16.40 -6.47
CA ASP A 46 2.85 16.13 -6.86
C ASP A 46 2.93 15.00 -7.90
N PRO A 47 3.29 15.28 -9.17
CA PRO A 47 3.30 14.28 -10.22
C PRO A 47 4.35 13.19 -9.99
N LYS A 48 5.44 13.49 -9.27
CA LYS A 48 6.49 12.52 -8.95
C LYS A 48 5.96 11.50 -7.95
N GLU A 49 5.42 11.97 -6.83
CA GLU A 49 4.94 11.10 -5.75
C GLU A 49 3.76 10.25 -6.21
N ARG A 50 2.90 10.80 -7.08
CA ARG A 50 1.83 10.04 -7.75
C ARG A 50 2.36 8.93 -8.65
N ALA A 51 3.37 9.21 -9.47
CA ALA A 51 3.95 8.23 -10.38
C ALA A 51 4.59 7.06 -9.61
N GLU A 52 5.33 7.38 -8.55
CA GLU A 52 5.92 6.38 -7.66
C GLU A 52 4.85 5.53 -6.97
N HIS A 53 3.76 6.15 -6.50
CA HIS A 53 2.65 5.42 -5.88
C HIS A 53 1.96 4.47 -6.86
N VAL A 54 1.70 4.91 -8.10
CA VAL A 54 1.07 4.07 -9.13
C VAL A 54 1.94 2.84 -9.43
N MET A 55 3.26 3.03 -9.55
CA MET A 55 4.21 1.92 -9.73
C MET A 55 4.10 0.89 -8.59
N LEU A 56 4.03 1.35 -7.33
CA LEU A 56 3.90 0.47 -6.17
C LEU A 56 2.55 -0.27 -6.13
N VAL A 57 1.47 0.40 -6.54
CA VAL A 57 0.16 -0.21 -6.67
C VAL A 57 0.18 -1.31 -7.72
N ASP A 58 0.78 -1.07 -8.88
CA ASP A 58 0.89 -2.06 -9.95
C ASP A 58 1.76 -3.24 -9.55
N LEU A 59 2.85 -3.01 -8.81
CA LEU A 59 3.65 -4.09 -8.23
C LEU A 59 2.83 -4.93 -7.23
N GLY A 60 2.07 -4.29 -6.35
CA GLY A 60 1.17 -4.97 -5.41
C GLY A 60 0.08 -5.79 -6.13
N ARG A 61 -0.50 -5.27 -7.22
CA ARG A 61 -1.43 -6.00 -8.09
C ARG A 61 -0.77 -7.21 -8.75
N ASN A 62 0.46 -7.06 -9.23
CA ASN A 62 1.21 -8.16 -9.81
C ASN A 62 1.51 -9.26 -8.78
N ASP A 63 1.93 -8.90 -7.57
CA ASP A 63 2.30 -9.86 -6.52
C ASP A 63 1.07 -10.61 -5.99
N ILE A 64 -0.06 -9.92 -5.77
CA ILE A 64 -1.34 -10.58 -5.46
C ILE A 64 -1.82 -11.42 -6.65
N GLY A 65 -1.68 -10.93 -7.88
CA GLY A 65 -2.12 -11.61 -9.09
C GLY A 65 -1.50 -12.99 -9.30
N ARG A 66 -0.28 -13.23 -8.79
CA ARG A 66 0.37 -14.54 -8.82
C ARG A 66 -0.30 -15.59 -7.95
N ILE A 67 -1.09 -15.20 -6.96
CA ILE A 67 -1.67 -16.10 -5.94
C ILE A 67 -3.21 -15.98 -5.83
N ALA A 68 -3.81 -14.97 -6.46
CA ALA A 68 -5.24 -14.72 -6.43
C ALA A 68 -6.02 -15.46 -7.52
N GLU A 69 -7.30 -15.72 -7.26
CA GLU A 69 -8.27 -16.20 -8.24
C GLU A 69 -8.39 -15.17 -9.38
N PHE A 70 -8.49 -15.67 -10.62
CA PHE A 70 -8.57 -14.81 -11.80
C PHE A 70 -9.76 -13.85 -11.71
N GLY A 71 -9.51 -12.57 -11.99
CA GLY A 71 -10.55 -11.53 -11.95
C GLY A 71 -10.93 -11.05 -10.54
N THR A 72 -10.26 -11.51 -9.48
CA THR A 72 -10.55 -11.07 -8.11
C THR A 72 -9.63 -9.97 -7.58
N VAL A 73 -8.57 -9.63 -8.33
CA VAL A 73 -7.66 -8.55 -7.94
C VAL A 73 -8.32 -7.20 -8.18
N ASP A 74 -8.50 -6.43 -7.12
CA ASP A 74 -9.22 -5.15 -7.15
C ASP A 74 -8.55 -4.07 -6.30
N LEU A 75 -8.83 -2.81 -6.63
CA LEU A 75 -8.39 -1.62 -5.91
C LEU A 75 -9.57 -1.01 -5.16
N THR A 76 -9.54 -1.07 -3.84
CA THR A 76 -10.69 -0.63 -3.00
C THR A 76 -10.52 0.78 -2.45
N GLU A 77 -9.29 1.23 -2.24
CA GLU A 77 -8.93 2.60 -1.90
C GLU A 77 -7.80 3.04 -2.83
N ILE A 78 -7.92 4.22 -3.46
CA ILE A 78 -6.96 4.68 -4.48
C ILE A 78 -6.47 6.07 -4.13
N MET A 79 -5.16 6.20 -3.90
CA MET A 79 -4.48 7.48 -3.63
C MET A 79 -5.15 8.29 -2.51
N VAL A 80 -5.54 7.61 -1.44
CA VAL A 80 -6.11 8.25 -0.24
C VAL A 80 -5.00 8.72 0.67
N ILE A 81 -5.27 9.75 1.47
CA ILE A 81 -4.28 10.32 2.38
C ILE A 81 -4.42 9.68 3.75
N GLU A 82 -3.41 8.91 4.14
CA GLU A 82 -3.31 8.25 5.42
C GLU A 82 -2.50 9.13 6.38
N ARG A 83 -3.13 9.60 7.46
CA ARG A 83 -2.54 10.52 8.43
C ARG A 83 -2.04 9.78 9.66
N TYR A 84 -0.76 9.93 9.94
CA TYR A 84 -0.11 9.50 11.17
C TYR A 84 0.06 10.70 12.12
N SER A 85 0.64 10.44 13.29
CA SER A 85 0.85 11.46 14.33
C SER A 85 1.72 12.62 13.86
N HIS A 86 2.71 12.37 13.00
CA HIS A 86 3.70 13.37 12.58
C HIS A 86 3.79 13.58 11.07
N VAL A 87 3.33 12.60 10.28
CA VAL A 87 3.41 12.62 8.82
C VAL A 87 2.11 12.13 8.19
N MET A 88 1.98 12.31 6.88
CA MET A 88 0.94 11.70 6.06
C MET A 88 1.56 11.07 4.80
N HIS A 89 0.90 10.05 4.27
CA HIS A 89 1.32 9.32 3.08
C HIS A 89 0.15 9.15 2.10
N ILE A 90 0.47 8.99 0.81
CA ILE A 90 -0.46 8.45 -0.17
C ILE A 90 -0.56 6.94 0.08
N SER A 91 -1.78 6.43 0.15
CA SER A 91 -2.08 5.03 0.42
C SER A 91 -3.08 4.53 -0.61
N SER A 92 -2.91 3.28 -1.03
CA SER A 92 -3.90 2.56 -1.83
C SER A 92 -4.02 1.14 -1.30
N GLU A 93 -5.17 0.52 -1.52
CA GLU A 93 -5.42 -0.83 -1.06
C GLU A 93 -5.70 -1.77 -2.23
N VAL A 94 -4.85 -2.80 -2.36
CA VAL A 94 -5.00 -3.87 -3.34
C VAL A 94 -5.47 -5.12 -2.61
N ARG A 95 -6.54 -5.73 -3.12
CA ARG A 95 -7.09 -6.98 -2.57
C ARG A 95 -7.17 -8.05 -3.64
N GLY A 96 -7.22 -9.31 -3.21
CA GLY A 96 -7.51 -10.44 -4.08
C GLY A 96 -7.90 -11.67 -3.26
N LYS A 97 -8.67 -12.58 -3.86
CA LYS A 97 -9.08 -13.82 -3.19
C LYS A 97 -8.04 -14.91 -3.46
N LEU A 98 -7.46 -15.51 -2.43
CA LEU A 98 -6.48 -16.60 -2.59
C LEU A 98 -7.06 -17.75 -3.41
N ARG A 99 -6.27 -18.28 -4.36
CA ARG A 99 -6.60 -19.50 -5.09
C ARG A 99 -6.78 -20.68 -4.13
N GLU A 100 -7.65 -21.60 -4.51
CA GLU A 100 -7.82 -22.85 -3.77
C GLU A 100 -6.48 -23.58 -3.60
N GLY A 101 -6.27 -24.15 -2.41
CA GLY A 101 -5.03 -24.84 -2.05
C GLY A 101 -3.86 -23.95 -1.59
N LEU A 102 -3.97 -22.61 -1.69
CA LEU A 102 -2.96 -21.68 -1.15
C LEU A 102 -3.32 -21.16 0.24
N ASP A 103 -2.30 -20.75 0.99
CA ASP A 103 -2.43 -20.20 2.34
C ASP A 103 -1.70 -18.85 2.54
N ALA A 104 -1.61 -18.41 3.80
CA ALA A 104 -0.98 -17.14 4.15
C ALA A 104 0.55 -17.12 3.95
N PHE A 105 1.23 -18.28 3.96
CA PHE A 105 2.66 -18.36 3.70
C PHE A 105 2.96 -18.24 2.21
N ASP A 106 2.09 -18.78 1.34
CA ASP A 106 2.17 -18.53 -0.10
C ASP A 106 1.98 -17.03 -0.39
N ALA A 107 1.04 -16.38 0.32
CA ALA A 107 0.83 -14.95 0.21
C ALA A 107 2.06 -14.13 0.64
N LEU A 108 2.61 -14.45 1.82
CA LEU A 108 3.82 -13.82 2.33
C LEU A 108 4.98 -13.97 1.34
N LYS A 109 5.19 -15.17 0.79
CA LYS A 109 6.26 -15.44 -0.18
C LYS A 109 6.11 -14.63 -1.47
N SER A 110 4.88 -14.39 -1.92
CA SER A 110 4.61 -13.63 -3.14
C SER A 110 4.85 -12.13 -2.97
N CYS A 111 4.54 -11.59 -1.77
CA CYS A 111 4.59 -10.15 -1.48
C CYS A 111 5.88 -9.68 -0.79
N LEU A 112 6.81 -10.60 -0.48
CA LEU A 112 8.06 -10.28 0.21
C LEU A 112 9.24 -10.16 -0.77
N PRO A 113 10.08 -9.12 -0.68
CA PRO A 113 9.94 -7.93 0.17
C PRO A 113 8.96 -6.91 -0.42
N ALA A 114 8.47 -5.97 0.41
CA ALA A 114 7.61 -4.89 -0.07
C ALA A 114 8.30 -4.06 -1.16
N GLY A 115 7.55 -3.65 -2.17
CA GLY A 115 8.05 -2.80 -3.27
C GLY A 115 8.70 -1.50 -2.80
N THR A 116 8.23 -0.94 -1.69
CA THR A 116 8.77 0.28 -1.07
C THR A 116 10.19 0.13 -0.54
N VAL A 117 10.66 -1.11 -0.31
CA VAL A 117 12.03 -1.38 0.16
C VAL A 117 12.93 -2.02 -0.91
N SER A 118 12.35 -2.58 -1.98
CA SER A 118 13.11 -3.21 -3.08
C SER A 118 13.12 -2.42 -4.38
N GLY A 119 12.12 -1.56 -4.61
CA GLY A 119 11.81 -0.99 -5.92
C GLY A 119 11.10 -1.99 -6.84
N ALA A 120 10.96 -1.60 -8.11
CA ALA A 120 10.40 -2.40 -9.19
C ALA A 120 11.37 -2.43 -10.39
N PRO A 121 11.49 -3.56 -11.11
CA PRO A 121 11.99 -3.55 -12.48
C PRO A 121 10.94 -3.02 -13.47
#